data_AF-A0A2D7VTZ0-F1
#
_entry.id   AF-A0A2D7VTZ0-F1
#
_cell.length_a   1.000
_cell.length_b   1.000
_cell.length_c   1.000
_cell.angle_alpha   90.00
_cell.angle_beta   90.00
_cell.angle_gamma   90.00
#
_symmetry.space_group_name_H-M   'P 1'
#
loop_
_entity.id
_entity.type
_entity.pdbx_description
1 polymer ?
#
loop_
_entity_poly.entity_id
_entity_poly.type
_entity_poly.pdbx_seq_one_letter_code
_entity_poly.pdbx_strand_id
1 'polypeptide(L)'
;MKFLNSLFCFLFLFGMGCGTIKNKDIVIYYTDQNNNRYRITETSFDYTPITDKESSSGTYNGGVPVSKKGSIEAFEELHQLALDIIATAPKETKREMLTTILSITSNGETDRRILRKSEKRTLFESKLVSLKQRLE
;
A
#
# COMPACT_ATOMS: atom_id res chain seq x y z
N MET A 1 34.73 65.87 0.61
CA MET A 1 34.31 66.26 -0.75
C MET A 1 34.13 64.98 -1.57
N LYS A 2 32.92 64.78 -2.13
CA LYS A 2 32.52 63.76 -3.14
C LYS A 2 32.37 62.31 -2.64
N PHE A 3 31.39 61.50 -3.04
CA PHE A 3 30.01 61.58 -3.57
C PHE A 3 29.54 60.10 -3.46
N LEU A 4 28.50 59.77 -2.69
CA LEU A 4 27.12 59.46 -3.12
C LEU A 4 26.96 58.29 -4.12
N ASN A 5 25.94 57.46 -3.87
CA ASN A 5 25.29 56.43 -4.71
C ASN A 5 25.74 54.97 -4.47
N SER A 6 24.88 53.95 -4.38
CA SER A 6 23.41 53.83 -4.43
C SER A 6 23.03 52.35 -4.23
N LEU A 7 21.81 52.09 -3.71
CA LEU A 7 20.95 50.90 -3.92
C LEU A 7 21.55 49.53 -3.56
N PHE A 8 21.21 48.88 -2.44
CA PHE A 8 19.88 48.35 -2.10
C PHE A 8 19.11 47.77 -3.30
N CYS A 9 19.38 46.51 -3.63
CA CYS A 9 18.41 45.68 -4.34
C CYS A 9 18.34 44.31 -3.68
N PHE A 10 17.53 44.29 -2.63
CA PHE A 10 16.90 43.12 -2.05
C PHE A 10 15.91 42.58 -3.11
N LEU A 11 16.26 41.48 -3.78
CA LEU A 11 15.35 40.68 -4.61
C LEU A 11 15.80 39.22 -4.45
N PHE A 12 15.35 38.54 -3.40
CA PHE A 12 14.16 37.68 -3.47
C PHE A 12 14.03 36.95 -4.81
N LEU A 13 14.90 35.97 -5.02
CA LEU A 13 14.51 34.79 -5.78
C LEU A 13 14.27 33.66 -4.78
N PHE A 14 13.05 33.69 -4.24
CA PHE A 14 12.36 32.50 -3.77
C PHE A 14 12.44 31.46 -4.89
N GLY A 15 13.42 30.56 -4.81
CA GLY A 15 13.31 29.25 -5.41
C GLY A 15 12.26 28.47 -4.66
N MET A 16 10.98 28.86 -4.81
CA MET A 16 9.87 27.94 -4.61
C MET A 16 10.04 26.89 -5.71
N GLY A 17 10.87 25.90 -5.42
CA GLY A 17 10.76 24.60 -6.05
C GLY A 17 9.35 24.14 -5.79
N CYS A 18 8.47 24.42 -6.73
CA CYS A 18 7.19 23.74 -6.86
C CYS A 18 7.58 22.30 -7.17
N GLY A 19 7.89 21.54 -6.11
CA GLY A 19 8.05 20.11 -6.19
C GLY A 19 6.69 19.60 -6.61
N THR A 20 6.53 19.37 -7.92
CA THR A 20 5.41 18.65 -8.47
C THR A 20 5.40 17.30 -7.75
N ILE A 21 4.54 17.18 -6.74
CA ILE A 21 4.20 15.89 -6.16
C ILE A 21 3.58 15.15 -7.33
N LYS A 22 4.38 14.34 -8.03
CA LYS A 22 3.83 13.29 -8.88
C LYS A 22 2.99 12.47 -7.92
N ASN A 23 1.66 12.56 -8.03
CA ASN A 23 0.76 11.59 -7.45
C ASN A 23 1.26 10.24 -7.96
N LYS A 24 2.00 9.53 -7.11
CA LYS A 24 2.39 8.17 -7.42
C LYS A 24 1.13 7.38 -7.14
N ASP A 25 0.47 6.94 -8.20
CA ASP A 25 -0.64 6.01 -8.07
C ASP A 25 -0.08 4.67 -7.55
N ILE A 26 0.07 4.57 -6.23
CA ILE A 26 0.56 3.40 -5.53
C ILE A 26 -0.64 2.59 -5.10
N VAL A 27 -0.64 1.32 -5.48
CA VAL A 27 -1.68 0.37 -5.09
C VAL A 27 -1.04 -0.85 -4.47
N ILE A 28 -1.49 -1.19 -3.26
CA ILE A 28 -1.09 -2.41 -2.58
C ILE A 28 -2.20 -3.44 -2.81
N TYR A 29 -1.83 -4.58 -3.39
CA TYR A 29 -2.69 -5.74 -3.53
C TYR A 29 -2.21 -6.84 -2.60
N TYR A 30 -3.13 -7.44 -1.88
CA TYR A 30 -2.83 -8.57 -1.01
C TYR A 30 -3.87 -9.68 -1.18
N THR A 31 -3.41 -10.93 -1.21
CA THR A 31 -4.27 -12.11 -1.25
C THR A 31 -3.85 -13.06 -0.15
N ASP A 32 -4.77 -13.33 0.79
CA ASP A 32 -4.48 -14.19 1.93
C ASP A 32 -4.47 -15.69 1.56
N GLN A 33 -4.31 -16.55 2.56
CA GLN A 33 -4.22 -18.00 2.37
C GLN A 33 -5.53 -18.63 1.89
N ASN A 34 -6.66 -17.94 2.14
CA ASN A 34 -7.99 -18.37 1.73
C ASN A 34 -8.44 -17.67 0.45
N ASN A 35 -7.53 -17.01 -0.26
CA ASN A 35 -7.79 -16.23 -1.47
C ASN A 35 -8.76 -15.05 -1.29
N ASN A 36 -8.94 -14.55 -0.07
CA ASN A 36 -9.56 -13.24 0.10
C ASN A 36 -8.61 -12.16 -0.38
N ARG A 37 -9.15 -11.16 -1.06
CA ARG A 37 -8.38 -10.13 -1.75
C ARG A 37 -8.55 -8.78 -1.07
N TYR A 38 -7.46 -8.04 -1.00
CA TYR A 38 -7.40 -6.69 -0.48
C TYR A 38 -6.79 -5.79 -1.54
N ARG A 39 -7.35 -4.59 -1.69
CA ARG A 39 -6.79 -3.51 -2.50
C ARG A 39 -6.76 -2.25 -1.64
N ILE A 40 -5.59 -1.69 -1.47
CA ILE A 40 -5.35 -0.53 -0.62
C ILE A 40 -4.69 0.55 -1.47
N THR A 41 -5.27 1.75 -1.43
CA THR A 41 -4.71 2.98 -2.00
C THR A 41 -4.64 4.04 -0.89
N GLU A 42 -4.06 5.20 -1.19
CA GLU A 42 -4.06 6.34 -0.26
C GLU A 42 -5.47 6.73 0.21
N THR A 43 -6.48 6.51 -0.63
CA THR A 43 -7.86 7.01 -0.41
C THR A 43 -8.90 5.91 -0.26
N SER A 44 -8.55 4.64 -0.46
CA SER A 44 -9.49 3.53 -0.40
C SER A 44 -8.92 2.29 0.28
N PHE A 45 -9.79 1.58 0.99
CA PHE A 45 -9.55 0.24 1.48
C PHE A 45 -10.69 -0.67 1.01
N ASP A 46 -10.35 -1.65 0.18
CA ASP A 46 -11.29 -2.60 -0.40
C ASP A 46 -10.92 -4.02 0.02
N TYR A 47 -11.89 -4.76 0.54
CA TYR A 47 -11.83 -6.18 0.88
C TYR A 47 -12.86 -6.93 0.05
N THR A 48 -12.37 -7.85 -0.78
CA THR A 48 -13.19 -8.77 -1.59
C THR A 48 -13.00 -10.20 -1.06
N PRO A 49 -13.95 -10.73 -0.27
CA PRO A 49 -13.89 -12.11 0.20
C PRO A 49 -14.02 -13.08 -0.96
N ILE A 50 -13.45 -14.27 -0.82
CA ILE A 50 -13.82 -15.39 -1.69
C ILE A 50 -15.24 -15.86 -1.36
N THR A 51 -16.00 -16.22 -2.37
CA THR A 51 -17.32 -16.85 -2.19
C THR A 51 -17.18 -18.37 -2.04
N ASP A 52 -18.23 -19.01 -1.51
CA ASP A 52 -18.35 -20.46 -1.44
C ASP A 52 -18.18 -21.13 -2.81
N LYS A 53 -18.77 -20.54 -3.86
CA LYS A 53 -18.66 -21.00 -5.26
C LYS A 53 -17.25 -20.92 -5.83
N GLU A 54 -16.46 -19.94 -5.38
CA GLU A 54 -15.07 -19.75 -5.82
C GLU A 54 -14.09 -20.56 -4.96
N SER A 55 -14.48 -20.94 -3.74
CA SER A 55 -13.65 -21.73 -2.84
C SER A 55 -13.42 -23.13 -3.39
N SER A 56 -12.18 -23.61 -3.32
CA SER A 56 -11.85 -24.99 -3.68
C SER A 56 -12.56 -26.02 -2.79
N SER A 57 -12.98 -25.63 -1.58
CA SER A 57 -13.76 -26.51 -0.70
C SER A 57 -15.26 -26.50 -0.98
N GLY A 58 -15.76 -25.54 -1.77
CA GLY A 58 -17.19 -25.31 -2.00
C GLY A 58 -17.98 -24.83 -0.78
N THR A 59 -17.33 -24.65 0.38
CA THR A 59 -17.99 -24.42 1.67
C THR A 59 -17.46 -23.20 2.42
N TYR A 60 -16.24 -22.74 2.12
CA TYR A 60 -15.65 -21.58 2.77
C TYR A 60 -16.16 -20.27 2.15
N ASN A 61 -16.58 -19.34 2.99
CA ASN A 61 -16.96 -17.99 2.60
C ASN A 61 -16.14 -16.99 3.43
N GLY A 62 -15.46 -16.04 2.76
CA GLY A 62 -14.63 -15.03 3.40
C GLY A 62 -15.39 -13.94 4.17
N GLY A 63 -16.72 -13.95 4.09
CA GLY A 63 -17.63 -13.01 4.73
C GLY A 63 -18.18 -11.99 3.76
N VAL A 64 -18.41 -10.78 4.27
CA VAL A 64 -19.04 -9.68 3.50
C VAL A 64 -17.95 -8.79 2.90
N PRO A 65 -18.10 -8.36 1.62
CA PRO A 65 -17.23 -7.34 1.03
C PRO A 65 -17.24 -6.05 1.85
N VAL A 66 -16.09 -5.40 1.95
CA VAL A 66 -15.95 -4.09 2.61
C VAL A 66 -15.28 -3.14 1.62
N SER A 67 -15.86 -1.95 1.44
CA SER A 67 -15.22 -0.84 0.73
C SER A 67 -15.45 0.41 1.54
N LYS A 68 -14.38 1.15 1.83
CA LYS A 68 -14.45 2.36 2.65
C LYS A 68 -13.31 3.32 2.35
N LYS A 69 -13.43 4.54 2.88
CA LYS A 69 -12.42 5.57 2.70
C LYS A 69 -11.15 5.18 3.46
N GLY A 70 -10.01 5.32 2.78
CA GLY A 70 -8.69 5.12 3.35
C GLY A 70 -8.30 6.25 4.30
N SER A 71 -7.35 5.97 5.19
CA SER A 71 -6.59 6.99 5.93
C SER A 71 -5.18 7.01 5.37
N ILE A 72 -4.64 8.21 5.13
CA ILE A 72 -3.30 8.39 4.59
C ILE A 72 -2.28 7.74 5.54
N GLU A 73 -2.44 7.96 6.85
CA GLU A 73 -1.57 7.39 7.87
C GLU A 73 -1.58 5.86 7.87
N ALA A 74 -2.78 5.26 7.74
CA ALA A 74 -2.92 3.82 7.63
C ALA A 74 -2.30 3.27 6.34
N PHE A 75 -2.44 4.00 5.23
CA PHE A 75 -1.84 3.63 3.97
C PHE A 75 -0.32 3.68 4.03
N GLU A 76 0.26 4.75 4.55
CA GLU A 76 1.73 4.90 4.69
C GLU A 76 2.32 3.78 5.55
N GLU A 77 1.67 3.45 6.67
CA GLU A 77 2.10 2.34 7.53
C GLU A 77 2.08 0.99 6.78
N LEU A 78 0.97 0.69 6.10
CA LEU A 78 0.86 -0.54 5.30
C LEU A 78 1.86 -0.56 4.15
N HIS A 79 2.08 0.57 3.48
CA HIS A 79 2.99 0.69 2.36
C HIS A 79 4.43 0.43 2.80
N GLN A 80 4.86 1.02 3.92
CA GLN A 80 6.19 0.76 4.46
C GLN A 80 6.37 -0.71 4.85
N LEU A 81 5.39 -1.32 5.52
CA LEU A 81 5.41 -2.75 5.83
C LEU A 81 5.48 -3.61 4.57
N ALA A 82 4.74 -3.24 3.53
CA ALA A 82 4.73 -3.96 2.27
C ALA A 82 6.10 -3.89 1.56
N LEU A 83 6.73 -2.71 1.53
CA LEU A 83 8.08 -2.54 0.99
C LEU A 83 9.10 -3.39 1.74
N ASP A 84 9.06 -3.36 3.07
CA ASP A 84 9.92 -4.16 3.95
C ASP A 84 9.79 -5.67 3.72
N ILE A 85 8.56 -6.14 3.50
CA ILE A 85 8.28 -7.53 3.17
C ILE A 85 8.84 -7.86 1.79
N ILE A 86 8.57 -7.04 0.76
CA ILE A 86 9.01 -7.30 -0.61
C ILE A 86 10.54 -7.29 -0.75
N ALA A 87 11.23 -6.43 0.00
CA ALA A 87 12.68 -6.33 0.00
C ALA A 87 13.38 -7.59 0.54
N THR A 88 12.70 -8.33 1.43
CA THR A 88 13.26 -9.51 2.10
C THR A 88 12.69 -10.83 1.58
N ALA A 89 11.51 -10.80 0.97
CA ALA A 89 10.85 -11.98 0.46
C ALA A 89 11.56 -12.54 -0.78
N PRO A 90 11.75 -13.87 -0.86
CA PRO A 90 12.30 -14.50 -2.06
C PRO A 90 11.39 -14.26 -3.26
N LYS A 91 12.00 -14.17 -4.45
CA LYS A 91 11.28 -14.16 -5.73
C LYS A 91 10.80 -15.58 -6.08
N GLU A 92 9.87 -16.09 -5.29
CA GLU A 92 9.23 -17.38 -5.56
C GLU A 92 8.25 -17.24 -6.73
N THR A 93 8.31 -18.18 -7.68
CA THR A 93 7.44 -18.21 -8.87
C THR A 93 6.27 -19.18 -8.72
N LYS A 94 6.37 -20.16 -7.81
CA LYS A 94 5.35 -21.18 -7.57
C LYS A 94 4.67 -20.94 -6.22
N ARG A 95 3.34 -21.02 -6.19
CA ARG A 95 2.58 -21.04 -4.93
C ARG A 95 2.63 -22.43 -4.32
N GLU A 96 2.84 -22.46 -3.01
CA GLU A 96 2.63 -23.63 -2.18
C GLU A 96 1.43 -23.42 -1.24
N MET A 97 0.96 -24.47 -0.58
CA MET A 97 -0.05 -24.33 0.46
C MET A 97 0.41 -23.35 1.55
N LEU A 98 -0.54 -22.64 2.17
CA LEU A 98 -0.30 -21.66 3.25
C LEU A 98 0.55 -20.43 2.83
N THR A 99 0.70 -20.21 1.53
CA THR A 99 1.33 -19.00 0.98
C THR A 99 0.30 -17.94 0.63
N THR A 100 0.73 -16.68 0.76
CA THR A 100 -0.05 -15.48 0.43
C THR A 100 0.62 -14.74 -0.73
N ILE A 101 -0.07 -13.80 -1.35
CA ILE A 101 0.51 -12.95 -2.40
C ILE A 101 0.45 -11.51 -1.92
N LEU A 102 1.57 -10.81 -2.03
CA LEU A 102 1.65 -9.36 -1.90
C LEU A 102 2.13 -8.77 -3.22
N SER A 103 1.54 -7.66 -3.64
CA SER A 103 2.00 -6.91 -4.80
C SER A 103 1.89 -5.41 -4.54
N ILE A 104 2.89 -4.65 -4.97
CA ILE A 104 2.87 -3.19 -4.98
C ILE A 104 2.97 -2.76 -6.43
N THR A 105 1.98 -2.00 -6.88
CA THR A 105 1.99 -1.38 -8.21
C THR A 105 2.27 0.10 -8.06
N SER A 106 3.24 0.64 -8.80
CA SER A 106 3.55 2.08 -8.83
C SER A 106 4.01 2.47 -10.23
N ASN A 107 3.39 3.53 -10.80
CA ASN A 107 3.73 4.04 -12.14
C ASN A 107 3.69 2.96 -13.25
N GLY A 108 2.76 2.00 -13.14
CA GLY A 108 2.61 0.89 -14.10
C GLY A 108 3.56 -0.29 -13.87
N GLU A 109 4.57 -0.15 -13.00
CA GLU A 109 5.42 -1.26 -12.59
C GLU A 109 4.77 -2.02 -11.42
N THR A 110 4.90 -3.34 -11.41
CA THR A 110 4.36 -4.18 -10.33
C THR A 110 5.45 -5.07 -9.76
N ASP A 111 5.72 -4.91 -8.46
CA ASP A 111 6.54 -5.85 -7.71
C ASP A 111 5.65 -6.84 -6.95
N ARG A 112 5.75 -8.12 -7.29
CA ARG A 112 4.94 -9.21 -6.74
C ARG A 112 5.81 -10.23 -6.02
N ARG A 113 5.38 -10.66 -4.84
CA ARG A 113 6.01 -11.71 -4.04
C ARG A 113 4.98 -12.73 -3.53
N ILE A 114 5.39 -13.99 -3.52
CA ILE A 114 4.70 -15.06 -2.81
C ILE A 114 5.32 -15.13 -1.42
N LEU A 115 4.50 -15.09 -0.37
CA LEU A 115 4.96 -14.94 1.00
C LEU A 115 4.61 -16.16 1.84
N ARG A 116 5.63 -16.72 2.48
CA ARG A 116 5.51 -17.68 3.59
C ARG A 116 5.21 -16.95 4.90
N LYS A 117 4.92 -17.71 5.97
CA LYS A 117 4.67 -17.13 7.29
C LYS A 117 5.92 -16.45 7.82
N SER A 118 5.75 -15.21 8.27
CA SER A 118 6.78 -14.43 8.94
C SER A 118 6.12 -13.47 9.93
N GLU A 119 6.91 -12.90 10.84
CA GLU A 119 6.43 -11.89 11.78
C GLU A 119 5.91 -10.66 11.04
N LYS A 120 6.65 -10.15 10.05
CA LYS A 120 6.24 -9.01 9.23
C LYS A 120 4.93 -9.27 8.48
N ARG A 121 4.75 -10.46 7.89
CA ARG A 121 3.48 -10.83 7.26
C ARG A 121 2.33 -10.84 8.26
N THR A 122 2.55 -11.42 9.44
CA THR A 122 1.54 -11.50 10.50
C THR A 122 1.14 -10.11 10.99
N LEU A 123 2.10 -9.20 11.13
CA LEU A 123 1.86 -7.78 11.47
C LEU A 123 1.07 -7.06 10.37
N PHE A 124 1.42 -7.29 9.09
CA PHE A 124 0.68 -6.73 7.97
C PHE A 124 -0.77 -7.23 7.93
N GLU A 125 -0.98 -8.54 8.08
CA GLU A 125 -2.31 -9.15 8.15
C GLU A 125 -3.15 -8.60 9.33
N SER A 126 -2.56 -8.40 10.50
CA SER A 126 -3.28 -7.86 11.67
C SER A 126 -3.72 -6.41 11.44
N LYS A 127 -2.93 -5.60 10.73
CA LYS A 127 -3.31 -4.25 10.32
C LYS A 127 -4.46 -4.26 9.32
N LEU A 128 -4.44 -5.15 8.33
CA LEU A 128 -5.56 -5.32 7.39
C LEU A 128 -6.86 -5.70 8.11
N VAL A 129 -6.80 -6.62 9.08
CA VAL A 129 -7.96 -7.01 9.89
C VAL A 129 -8.48 -5.84 10.73
N SER A 130 -7.57 -5.11 11.37
CA SER A 130 -7.93 -3.92 12.17
C SER A 130 -8.61 -2.85 11.31
N LEU A 131 -8.09 -2.63 10.10
CA LEU A 131 -8.72 -1.73 9.14
C LEU A 131 -10.08 -2.25 8.70
N LYS A 132 -10.23 -3.53 8.36
CA LYS A 132 -11.53 -4.11 8.00
C LYS A 132 -12.60 -3.91 9.09
N GLN A 133 -12.23 -4.05 10.37
CA GLN A 133 -13.16 -4.01 11.50
C GLN A 133 -13.51 -2.61 12.00
N ARG A 134 -12.66 -1.60 11.77
CA ARG A 134 -12.93 -0.23 12.23
C ARG A 134 -14.20 0.29 11.55
N LEU A 135 -15.26 0.44 12.33
CA LEU A 135 -16.47 1.18 11.95
C LEU A 135 -16.11 2.67 11.92
N GLU A 136 -16.47 3.36 10.84
CA GLU A 136 -16.38 4.83 10.74
C GLU A 136 -17.42 5.49 11.63
#